data_AF-A0AAD9CXR2-F1
#
_entry.id   AF-A0AAD9CXR2-F1
#
_cell.length_a   1.000
_cell.length_b   1.000
_cell.length_c   1.000
_cell.angle_alpha   90.00
_cell.angle_beta   90.00
_cell.angle_gamma   90.00
#
_symmetry.space_group_name_H-M   'P 1'
#
loop_
_entity.id
_entity.type
_entity.pdbx_description
1 polymer ?
#
loop_
_entity_poly.entity_id
_entity_poly.type
_entity_poly.pdbx_seq_one_letter_code
_entity_poly.pdbx_strand_id
1 'polypeptide(L)'
;MARHFHEWVEPETGRRVVRLSDETGSTSLYFNVNGYTPEGDILVISTLRGLNKVDMDTLESVELFRTERPFKFLFVGLKYRRAYYQTLDDNTVCYVDIDTGNIREVARVDRGDIQAINCDETLLSGVETDPGSTSEILRLFENRDRATDQFDYRANWPDGTPMSYADAKEVRLNQRLKARIPMKMFVIETESEKRRDVYESTDWLNHLLFSPTDPNLLMFCHEGNWHCVDRLWLLDIRNPQPTKIHHRMMNMEIAGHEWFSRDGRTIWYDLQTPRGETFYVAGYHVATGQRRWYHVEHRDHWSVHYHSSPKGDLFCGDGGDEDMVGRGHDGKWLYLFTPRDIPDVAGLTADDASELIQPGYFDTTRLVDMRNHDYRLEPNAHFSPDGRWVVFRGNMEGQIHTYAVEL
;
A
#
# COMPACT_ATOMS: atom_id res chain seq x y z
N MET A 1 2.89 -29.16 -22.46
CA MET A 1 1.42 -29.04 -22.42
C MET A 1 1.12 -27.55 -22.40
N ALA A 2 0.28 -27.05 -23.30
CA ALA A 2 -0.10 -25.64 -23.29
C ALA A 2 -0.87 -25.35 -21.98
N ARG A 3 -0.36 -24.43 -21.15
CA ARG A 3 -1.09 -23.96 -19.97
C ARG A 3 -2.31 -23.18 -20.43
N HIS A 4 -3.47 -23.50 -19.87
CA HIS A 4 -4.71 -22.79 -20.16
C HIS A 4 -4.74 -21.50 -19.35
N PHE A 5 -4.45 -20.37 -19.99
CA PHE A 5 -4.75 -19.06 -19.42
C PHE A 5 -6.26 -18.97 -19.18
N HIS A 6 -6.67 -18.61 -17.97
CA HIS A 6 -8.05 -18.23 -17.73
C HIS A 6 -8.17 -16.74 -18.07
N GLU A 7 -8.51 -16.46 -19.33
CA GLU A 7 -8.80 -15.11 -19.81
C GLU A 7 -10.25 -14.99 -20.26
N TRP A 8 -10.82 -13.80 -20.11
CA TRP A 8 -12.15 -13.48 -20.61
C TRP A 8 -12.24 -12.01 -21.01
N VAL A 9 -13.34 -11.67 -21.68
CA VAL A 9 -13.73 -10.29 -21.96
C VAL A 9 -14.78 -9.91 -20.93
N GLU A 10 -14.50 -8.88 -20.13
CA GLU A 10 -15.42 -8.32 -19.16
C GLU A 10 -16.70 -7.86 -19.87
N PRO A 11 -17.87 -8.49 -19.61
CA PRO A 11 -19.08 -8.26 -20.41
C PRO A 11 -19.55 -6.81 -20.42
N GLU A 12 -19.38 -6.09 -19.30
CA GLU A 12 -19.91 -4.74 -19.12
C GLU A 12 -19.01 -3.66 -19.75
N THR A 13 -17.71 -3.93 -19.87
CA THR A 13 -16.71 -2.94 -20.30
C THR A 13 -15.98 -3.31 -21.59
N GLY A 14 -16.09 -4.57 -22.03
CA GLY A 14 -15.36 -5.12 -23.19
C GLY A 14 -13.86 -5.28 -22.95
N ARG A 15 -13.38 -5.11 -21.70
CA ARG A 15 -11.95 -5.17 -21.37
C ARG A 15 -11.47 -6.62 -21.26
N ARG A 16 -10.26 -6.90 -21.74
CA ARG A 16 -9.63 -8.21 -21.54
C ARG A 16 -9.14 -8.32 -20.09
N VAL A 17 -9.54 -9.40 -19.42
CA VAL A 17 -9.09 -9.74 -18.07
C VAL A 17 -8.43 -11.11 -18.11
N VAL A 18 -7.30 -11.25 -17.42
CA VAL A 18 -6.49 -12.46 -17.39
C VAL A 18 -6.21 -12.82 -15.94
N ARG A 19 -6.44 -14.07 -15.55
CA ARG A 19 -5.94 -14.61 -14.28
C ARG A 19 -4.47 -14.97 -14.43
N LEU A 20 -3.61 -14.32 -13.66
CA LEU A 20 -2.15 -14.49 -13.70
C LEU A 20 -1.67 -15.71 -12.90
N SER A 21 -2.46 -16.21 -11.96
CA SER A 21 -2.07 -17.31 -11.08
C SER A 21 -2.83 -18.62 -11.36
N ASP A 22 -2.10 -19.74 -11.33
CA ASP A 22 -2.67 -21.10 -11.36
C ASP A 22 -3.04 -21.60 -9.94
N GLU A 23 -2.20 -21.30 -8.94
CA GLU A 23 -2.38 -21.74 -7.56
C GLU A 23 -3.32 -20.78 -6.81
N THR A 24 -4.30 -21.34 -6.09
CA THR A 24 -5.18 -20.58 -5.19
C THR A 24 -4.43 -20.03 -3.99
N GLY A 25 -4.88 -18.89 -3.45
CA GLY A 25 -4.16 -18.18 -2.41
C GLY A 25 -3.00 -17.34 -2.94
N SER A 26 -2.84 -17.22 -4.26
CA SER A 26 -1.78 -16.41 -4.85
C SER A 26 -2.16 -14.93 -4.89
N THR A 27 -1.25 -14.07 -4.45
CA THR A 27 -1.50 -12.62 -4.29
C THR A 27 -0.36 -11.78 -4.84
N SER A 28 -0.70 -10.68 -5.50
CA SER A 28 0.20 -9.54 -5.66
C SER A 28 0.44 -8.83 -4.32
N LEU A 29 1.52 -8.08 -4.25
CA LEU A 29 1.84 -7.23 -3.10
C LEU A 29 0.80 -6.11 -2.91
N TYR A 30 0.88 -5.47 -1.74
CA TYR A 30 0.11 -4.27 -1.43
C TYR A 30 0.41 -3.17 -2.45
N PHE A 31 -0.58 -2.37 -2.82
CA PHE A 31 -0.57 -1.54 -4.06
C PHE A 31 0.61 -0.56 -4.18
N ASN A 32 1.18 -0.10 -3.06
CA ASN A 32 2.30 0.84 -3.01
C ASN A 32 3.68 0.18 -2.80
N VAL A 33 3.73 -1.16 -2.78
CA VAL A 33 4.95 -1.93 -2.62
C VAL A 33 5.34 -2.52 -3.98
N ASN A 34 6.58 -2.27 -4.42
CA ASN A 34 7.03 -2.72 -5.73
C ASN A 34 7.08 -4.25 -5.82
N GLY A 35 6.35 -4.82 -6.78
CA GLY A 35 6.37 -6.24 -7.14
C GLY A 35 7.06 -6.55 -8.47
N TYR A 36 7.60 -5.54 -9.16
CA TYR A 36 8.15 -5.68 -10.51
C TYR A 36 9.66 -5.59 -10.54
N THR A 37 10.29 -6.29 -11.48
CA THR A 37 11.70 -6.10 -11.82
C THR A 37 11.99 -4.67 -12.28
N PRO A 38 13.26 -4.20 -12.23
CA PRO A 38 13.64 -2.87 -12.69
C PRO A 38 13.19 -2.56 -14.12
N GLU A 39 13.25 -3.56 -15.01
CA GLU A 39 12.82 -3.46 -16.40
C GLU A 39 11.29 -3.52 -16.57
N GLY A 40 10.56 -4.02 -15.57
CA GLY A 40 9.11 -4.18 -15.58
C GLY A 40 8.59 -5.36 -16.39
N ASP A 41 9.48 -6.22 -16.89
CA ASP A 41 9.19 -7.42 -17.66
C ASP A 41 8.65 -8.57 -16.80
N ILE A 42 8.93 -8.58 -15.49
CA ILE A 42 8.49 -9.63 -14.57
C ILE A 42 7.76 -9.02 -13.37
N LEU A 43 6.58 -9.55 -13.05
CA LEU A 43 5.90 -9.38 -11.77
C LEU A 43 6.17 -10.60 -10.88
N VAL A 44 6.49 -10.39 -9.61
CA VAL A 44 6.58 -11.47 -8.62
C VAL A 44 5.33 -11.47 -7.74
N ILE A 45 4.72 -12.65 -7.58
CA ILE A 45 3.52 -12.85 -6.74
C ILE A 45 3.82 -13.87 -5.64
N SER A 46 3.17 -13.70 -4.49
CA SER A 46 3.21 -14.69 -3.42
C SER A 46 2.26 -15.84 -3.73
N THR A 47 2.64 -17.04 -3.31
CA THR A 47 1.78 -18.23 -3.27
C THR A 47 1.75 -18.78 -1.84
N LEU A 48 0.97 -19.82 -1.58
CA LEU A 48 0.97 -20.48 -0.26
C LEU A 48 2.31 -21.15 0.10
N ARG A 49 3.15 -21.47 -0.89
CA ARG A 49 4.36 -22.31 -0.71
C ARG A 49 5.65 -21.66 -1.21
N GLY A 50 5.62 -20.37 -1.52
CA GLY A 50 6.78 -19.64 -2.06
C GLY A 50 6.36 -18.53 -3.00
N LEU A 51 7.21 -18.21 -3.98
CA LEU A 51 6.95 -17.14 -4.95
C LEU A 51 6.86 -17.69 -6.37
N ASN A 52 6.00 -17.05 -7.17
CA ASN A 52 5.97 -17.21 -8.62
C ASN A 52 6.44 -15.92 -9.29
N LYS A 53 7.02 -16.05 -10.48
CA LYS A 53 7.26 -14.94 -11.40
C LYS A 53 6.30 -15.02 -12.58
N VAL A 54 5.76 -13.88 -12.98
CA VAL A 54 4.84 -13.70 -14.09
C VAL A 54 5.55 -12.85 -15.14
N ASP A 55 5.72 -13.40 -16.33
CA ASP A 55 6.24 -12.66 -17.47
C ASP A 55 5.16 -11.71 -17.99
N MET A 56 5.43 -10.41 -18.05
CA MET A 56 4.40 -9.38 -18.33
C MET A 56 4.04 -9.27 -19.81
N ASP A 57 4.85 -9.82 -20.71
CA ASP A 57 4.56 -9.87 -22.15
C ASP A 57 3.65 -11.05 -22.50
N THR A 58 3.91 -12.21 -21.88
CA THR A 58 3.20 -13.47 -22.13
C THR A 58 2.10 -13.76 -21.11
N LEU A 59 2.14 -13.09 -19.95
CA LEU A 59 1.32 -13.31 -18.75
C LEU A 59 1.49 -14.71 -18.13
N GLU A 60 2.56 -15.44 -18.49
CA GLU A 60 2.80 -16.77 -17.95
C GLU A 60 3.39 -16.71 -16.52
N SER A 61 2.72 -17.37 -15.59
CA SER A 61 3.23 -17.59 -14.23
C SER A 61 4.03 -18.89 -14.12
N VAL A 62 5.27 -18.79 -13.69
CA VAL A 62 6.13 -19.94 -13.36
C VAL A 62 6.61 -19.84 -11.91
N GLU A 63 6.89 -20.98 -11.31
CA GLU A 63 7.48 -21.03 -9.98
C GLU A 63 8.87 -20.38 -9.98
N LEU A 64 9.09 -19.45 -9.05
CA LEU A 64 10.39 -18.84 -8.82
C LEU A 64 11.15 -19.65 -7.75
N PHE A 65 10.50 -19.91 -6.61
CA PHE A 65 11.03 -20.83 -5.60
C PHE A 65 9.93 -21.35 -4.67
N ARG A 66 10.21 -22.47 -3.99
CA ARG A 66 9.37 -23.03 -2.92
C ARG A 66 10.10 -23.07 -1.58
N THR A 67 9.33 -22.93 -0.51
CA THR A 67 9.81 -23.07 0.87
C THR A 67 8.72 -23.71 1.74
N GLU A 68 9.15 -24.61 2.62
CA GLU A 68 8.29 -25.16 3.69
C GLU A 68 8.31 -24.26 4.94
N ARG A 69 9.24 -23.30 5.01
CA ARG A 69 9.33 -22.35 6.11
C ARG A 69 8.27 -21.25 5.95
N PRO A 70 7.59 -20.84 7.03
CA PRO A 70 6.68 -19.70 6.98
C PRO A 70 7.46 -18.44 6.59
N PHE A 71 6.93 -17.69 5.63
CA PHE A 71 7.59 -16.52 5.09
C PHE A 71 6.62 -15.37 4.85
N LYS A 72 7.16 -14.16 4.75
CA LYS A 72 6.48 -12.94 4.31
C LYS A 72 7.20 -12.43 3.06
N PHE A 73 6.49 -12.31 1.94
CA PHE A 73 7.01 -11.61 0.77
C PHE A 73 7.07 -10.11 1.07
N LEU A 74 8.23 -9.48 0.90
CA LEU A 74 8.44 -8.08 1.27
C LEU A 74 8.31 -7.15 0.08
N PHE A 75 9.14 -7.30 -0.95
CA PHE A 75 9.20 -6.41 -2.11
C PHE A 75 10.13 -6.99 -3.19
N VAL A 76 10.07 -6.43 -4.40
CA VAL A 76 11.09 -6.57 -5.45
C VAL A 76 11.96 -5.31 -5.50
N GLY A 77 13.26 -5.50 -5.61
CA GLY A 77 14.24 -4.42 -5.72
C GLY A 77 14.05 -3.54 -6.97
N LEU A 78 14.35 -2.25 -6.85
CA LEU A 78 14.23 -1.29 -7.97
C LEU A 78 15.49 -1.22 -8.85
N LYS A 79 16.60 -1.82 -8.44
CA LYS A 79 17.91 -1.75 -9.12
C LYS A 79 18.38 -3.11 -9.64
N TYR A 80 18.10 -4.18 -8.91
CA TYR A 80 18.45 -5.55 -9.24
C TYR A 80 17.20 -6.42 -9.31
N ARG A 81 17.28 -7.50 -10.09
CA ARG A 81 16.19 -8.47 -10.28
C ARG A 81 16.10 -9.42 -9.08
N ARG A 82 15.75 -8.89 -7.92
CA ARG A 82 15.75 -9.58 -6.62
C ARG A 82 14.40 -9.47 -5.93
N ALA A 83 13.82 -10.61 -5.56
CA ALA A 83 12.63 -10.69 -4.74
C ALA A 83 13.03 -10.93 -3.28
N TYR A 84 12.73 -9.98 -2.40
CA TYR A 84 13.06 -10.05 -0.98
C TYR A 84 11.91 -10.64 -0.17
N TYR A 85 12.25 -11.54 0.75
CA TYR A 85 11.30 -12.15 1.66
C TYR A 85 11.92 -12.31 3.05
N GLN A 86 11.09 -12.44 4.07
CA GLN A 86 11.52 -12.70 5.44
C GLN A 86 11.01 -14.06 5.89
N THR A 87 11.88 -14.88 6.48
CA THR A 87 11.49 -16.09 7.19
C THR A 87 10.94 -15.72 8.56
N LEU A 88 9.75 -16.24 8.92
CA LEU A 88 9.02 -15.83 10.12
C LEU A 88 9.44 -16.60 11.38
N ASP A 89 10.16 -17.71 11.22
CA ASP A 89 10.63 -18.57 12.30
C ASP A 89 11.94 -18.08 12.94
N ASP A 90 12.79 -17.38 12.20
CA ASP A 90 14.06 -16.81 12.70
C ASP A 90 14.31 -15.35 12.30
N ASN A 91 13.31 -14.67 11.71
CA ASN A 91 13.37 -13.28 11.28
C ASN A 91 14.53 -12.94 10.32
N THR A 92 14.93 -13.89 9.46
CA THR A 92 15.98 -13.65 8.47
C THR A 92 15.40 -13.05 7.20
N VAL A 93 15.96 -11.93 6.75
CA VAL A 93 15.69 -11.36 5.42
C VAL A 93 16.61 -12.03 4.41
N CYS A 94 16.00 -12.55 3.35
CA CYS A 94 16.66 -13.15 2.21
C CYS A 94 16.22 -12.45 0.93
N TYR A 95 17.00 -12.61 -0.14
CA TYR A 95 16.48 -12.40 -1.49
C TYR A 95 16.62 -13.66 -2.35
N VAL A 96 15.74 -13.78 -3.33
CA VAL A 96 15.86 -14.72 -4.45
C VAL A 96 16.20 -13.93 -5.71
N ASP A 97 17.26 -14.32 -6.39
CA ASP A 97 17.59 -13.82 -7.72
C ASP A 97 16.55 -14.34 -8.71
N ILE A 98 15.82 -13.43 -9.37
CA ILE A 98 14.61 -13.77 -10.16
C ILE A 98 14.95 -14.59 -11.41
N ASP A 99 16.17 -14.42 -11.94
CA ASP A 99 16.61 -15.09 -13.16
C ASP A 99 17.15 -16.49 -12.86
N THR A 100 17.93 -16.64 -11.79
CA THR A 100 18.61 -17.90 -11.46
C THR A 100 17.93 -18.75 -10.39
N GLY A 101 17.01 -18.17 -9.60
CA GLY A 101 16.40 -18.82 -8.43
C GLY A 101 17.34 -18.96 -7.23
N ASN A 102 18.56 -18.43 -7.30
CA ASN A 102 19.53 -18.51 -6.22
C ASN A 102 19.09 -17.65 -5.03
N ILE A 103 19.17 -18.21 -3.84
CA ILE A 103 18.78 -17.56 -2.59
C ILE A 103 20.02 -17.06 -1.85
N ARG A 104 19.96 -15.85 -1.32
CA ARG A 104 21.00 -15.28 -0.45
C ARG A 104 20.39 -14.68 0.82
N GLU A 105 21.02 -14.97 1.96
CA GLU A 105 20.76 -14.30 3.23
C GLU A 105 21.30 -12.86 3.19
N VAL A 106 20.48 -11.90 3.60
CA VAL A 106 20.80 -10.47 3.61
C VAL A 106 21.12 -10.00 5.01
N ALA A 107 20.23 -10.27 5.97
CA ALA A 107 20.41 -9.87 7.37
C ALA A 107 19.48 -10.67 8.28
N ARG A 108 19.93 -10.92 9.51
CA ARG A 108 19.05 -11.40 10.60
C ARG A 108 18.52 -10.23 11.41
N VAL A 109 17.21 -10.19 11.60
CA VAL A 109 16.54 -9.09 12.30
C VAL A 109 16.14 -9.56 13.69
N ASP A 110 17.01 -9.28 14.68
CA ASP A 110 16.77 -9.69 16.08
C ASP A 110 15.41 -9.20 16.60
N ARG A 111 15.04 -7.96 16.25
CA ARG A 111 13.82 -7.27 16.66
C ARG A 111 13.35 -6.27 15.60
N GLY A 112 12.03 -6.06 15.59
CA GLY A 112 11.35 -5.13 14.69
C GLY A 112 10.76 -5.81 13.44
N ASP A 113 10.06 -5.01 12.64
CA ASP A 113 9.43 -5.40 11.39
C ASP A 113 10.06 -4.64 10.24
N ILE A 114 10.55 -5.36 9.22
CA ILE A 114 11.09 -4.77 8.00
C ILE A 114 9.94 -4.41 7.07
N GLN A 115 9.98 -3.18 6.56
CA GLN A 115 8.87 -2.60 5.81
C GLN A 115 9.30 -2.03 4.45
N ALA A 116 10.58 -1.68 4.27
CA ALA A 116 11.06 -1.11 3.02
C ALA A 116 12.51 -1.48 2.70
N ILE A 117 12.86 -1.33 1.42
CA ILE A 117 14.23 -1.26 0.91
C ILE A 117 14.37 0.03 0.09
N ASN A 118 15.53 0.68 0.15
CA ASN A 118 15.76 1.90 -0.62
C ASN A 118 16.06 1.60 -2.10
N CYS A 119 15.93 2.62 -2.96
CA CYS A 119 15.95 2.45 -4.41
C CYS A 119 17.29 1.97 -4.99
N ASP A 120 18.39 2.04 -4.23
CA ASP A 120 19.70 1.50 -4.63
C ASP A 120 20.05 0.17 -3.95
N GLU A 121 19.11 -0.37 -3.15
CA GLU A 121 19.17 -1.66 -2.44
C GLU A 121 20.32 -1.80 -1.44
N THR A 122 20.76 -0.68 -0.87
CA THR A 122 21.81 -0.62 0.14
C THR A 122 21.28 -0.64 1.58
N LEU A 123 20.02 -0.29 1.78
CA LEU A 123 19.40 -0.17 3.11
C LEU A 123 18.03 -0.83 3.16
N LEU A 124 17.85 -1.75 4.11
CA LEU A 124 16.54 -2.15 4.61
C LEU A 124 16.10 -1.16 5.68
N SER A 125 14.81 -0.86 5.79
CA SER A 125 14.26 -0.06 6.88
C SER A 125 13.07 -0.74 7.54
N GLY A 126 12.97 -0.54 8.85
CA GLY A 126 11.94 -1.12 9.68
C GLY A 126 11.65 -0.30 10.92
N VAL A 127 10.65 -0.74 11.66
CA VAL A 127 10.26 -0.16 12.95
C VAL A 127 10.36 -1.20 14.06
N GLU A 128 10.74 -0.74 15.25
CA GLU A 128 10.81 -1.54 16.45
C GLU A 128 10.07 -0.82 17.58
N THR A 129 9.18 -1.54 18.27
CA THR A 129 8.66 -1.09 19.56
C THR A 129 9.71 -1.35 20.63
N ASP A 130 9.93 -0.39 21.54
CA ASP A 130 10.90 -0.55 22.63
C ASP A 130 10.64 -1.87 23.39
N PRO A 131 11.60 -2.79 23.43
CA PRO A 131 11.43 -4.11 24.04
C PRO A 131 11.24 -4.05 25.57
N GLY A 132 11.59 -2.94 26.22
CA GLY A 132 11.32 -2.71 27.64
C GLY A 132 9.88 -2.27 27.92
N SER A 133 9.12 -1.88 26.90
CA SER A 133 7.75 -1.41 27.07
C SER A 133 6.78 -2.57 27.26
N THR A 134 5.99 -2.51 28.33
CA THR A 134 4.92 -3.47 28.58
C THR A 134 3.60 -2.74 28.82
N SER A 135 2.53 -3.22 28.19
CA SER A 135 1.17 -2.74 28.45
C SER A 135 0.16 -3.81 28.05
N GLU A 136 -1.05 -3.77 28.62
CA GLU A 136 -2.13 -4.67 28.23
C GLU A 136 -2.44 -4.53 26.73
N ILE A 137 -2.43 -3.30 26.21
CA ILE A 137 -2.70 -3.06 24.80
C ILE A 137 -1.60 -3.62 23.89
N LEU A 138 -0.33 -3.63 24.30
CA LEU A 138 0.73 -4.31 23.51
C LEU A 138 0.47 -5.80 23.39
N ARG A 139 0.09 -6.46 24.48
CA ARG A 139 -0.19 -7.90 24.49
C ARG A 139 -1.34 -8.28 23.57
N LEU A 140 -2.35 -7.41 23.44
CA LEU A 140 -3.45 -7.60 22.47
C LEU A 140 -2.99 -7.51 21.01
N PHE A 141 -1.93 -6.73 20.74
CA PHE A 141 -1.35 -6.55 19.42
C PHE A 141 -0.14 -7.47 19.15
N GLU A 142 0.18 -8.41 20.03
CA GLU A 142 1.25 -9.40 19.82
C GLU A 142 0.80 -10.58 18.95
N ASN A 143 -0.49 -10.92 18.95
CA ASN A 143 -1.01 -12.11 18.29
C ASN A 143 -2.08 -11.76 17.26
N ARG A 144 -1.86 -12.15 16.00
CA ARG A 144 -2.88 -12.12 14.96
C ARG A 144 -3.60 -13.47 14.87
N ASP A 145 -4.90 -13.41 14.65
CA ASP A 145 -5.70 -14.56 14.27
C ASP A 145 -5.24 -15.06 12.89
N ARG A 146 -4.86 -16.34 12.80
CA ARG A 146 -4.26 -16.92 11.58
C ARG A 146 -5.24 -17.08 10.41
N ALA A 147 -6.54 -17.09 10.66
CA ALA A 147 -7.55 -17.27 9.62
C ALA A 147 -7.95 -15.93 8.98
N THR A 148 -7.87 -14.84 9.74
CA THR A 148 -8.31 -13.51 9.32
C THR A 148 -7.18 -12.48 9.17
N ASP A 149 -5.98 -12.79 9.69
CA ASP A 149 -4.84 -11.87 9.80
C ASP A 149 -5.17 -10.57 10.57
N GLN A 150 -6.09 -10.65 11.53
CA GLN A 150 -6.52 -9.53 12.38
C GLN A 150 -6.10 -9.71 13.84
N PHE A 151 -5.92 -8.62 14.59
CA PHE A 151 -5.74 -8.66 16.05
C PHE A 151 -7.06 -8.92 16.78
N ASP A 152 -6.98 -9.40 18.03
CA ASP A 152 -8.17 -9.52 18.89
C ASP A 152 -8.61 -8.14 19.40
N TYR A 153 -9.57 -7.55 18.70
CA TYR A 153 -10.06 -6.23 19.03
C TYR A 153 -11.19 -6.23 20.08
N ARG A 154 -11.69 -7.39 20.51
CA ARG A 154 -12.93 -7.47 21.30
C ARG A 154 -12.91 -6.53 22.50
N ALA A 155 -13.98 -5.76 22.65
CA ALA A 155 -14.17 -4.78 23.69
C ALA A 155 -15.66 -4.68 24.06
N ASN A 156 -15.95 -4.14 25.24
CA ASN A 156 -17.32 -3.90 25.71
C ASN A 156 -17.54 -2.40 25.90
N TRP A 157 -18.77 -1.95 25.67
CA TRP A 157 -19.25 -0.64 26.10
C TRP A 157 -19.20 -0.49 27.63
N PRO A 158 -19.27 0.74 28.18
CA PRO A 158 -19.24 0.96 29.63
C PRO A 158 -20.33 0.24 30.43
N ASP A 159 -21.46 -0.09 29.79
CA ASP A 159 -22.56 -0.86 30.38
C ASP A 159 -22.33 -2.40 30.35
N GLY A 160 -21.19 -2.85 29.82
CA GLY A 160 -20.80 -4.24 29.72
C GLY A 160 -21.27 -4.95 28.45
N THR A 161 -22.03 -4.28 27.57
CA THR A 161 -22.48 -4.89 26.31
C THR A 161 -21.32 -5.00 25.30
N PRO A 162 -21.20 -6.10 24.53
CA PRO A 162 -20.15 -6.24 23.52
C PRO A 162 -20.25 -5.18 22.42
N MET A 163 -19.11 -4.62 22.04
CA MET A 163 -19.00 -3.73 20.89
C MET A 163 -19.11 -4.51 19.57
N SER A 164 -19.53 -3.81 18.50
CA SER A 164 -19.33 -4.33 17.14
C SER A 164 -17.83 -4.48 16.87
N TYR A 165 -17.45 -5.31 15.90
CA TYR A 165 -16.04 -5.46 15.51
C TYR A 165 -15.42 -4.11 15.10
N ALA A 166 -16.16 -3.30 14.32
CA ALA A 166 -15.70 -2.00 13.86
C ALA A 166 -15.46 -1.02 15.02
N ASP A 167 -16.41 -0.91 15.95
CA ASP A 167 -16.27 -0.04 17.12
C ASP A 167 -15.12 -0.50 18.03
N ALA A 168 -15.04 -1.81 18.27
CA ALA A 168 -14.00 -2.41 19.09
C ALA A 168 -12.60 -2.15 18.50
N LYS A 169 -12.45 -2.30 17.18
CA LYS A 169 -11.21 -1.98 16.46
C LYS A 169 -10.83 -0.51 16.64
N GLU A 170 -11.75 0.42 16.44
CA GLU A 170 -11.49 1.85 16.62
C GLU A 170 -11.04 2.16 18.07
N VAL A 171 -11.69 1.57 19.07
CA VAL A 171 -11.31 1.74 20.49
C VAL A 171 -9.93 1.18 20.78
N ARG A 172 -9.60 -0.03 20.34
CA ARG A 172 -8.29 -0.66 20.58
C ARG A 172 -7.15 0.07 19.88
N LEU A 173 -7.37 0.53 18.64
CA LEU A 173 -6.40 1.39 17.94
C LEU A 173 -6.16 2.69 18.71
N ASN A 174 -7.23 3.31 19.25
CA ASN A 174 -7.09 4.52 20.05
C ASN A 174 -6.30 4.26 21.34
N GLN A 175 -6.57 3.15 22.03
CA GLN A 175 -5.80 2.75 23.22
C GLN A 175 -4.31 2.57 22.89
N ARG A 176 -3.98 1.92 21.76
CA ARG A 176 -2.59 1.71 21.33
C ARG A 176 -1.89 3.04 21.02
N LEU A 177 -2.59 3.95 20.36
CA LEU A 177 -2.12 5.31 20.08
C LEU A 177 -1.89 6.11 21.38
N LYS A 178 -2.86 6.10 22.30
CA LYS A 178 -2.80 6.85 23.57
C LYS A 178 -1.76 6.31 24.54
N ALA A 179 -1.37 5.04 24.41
CA ALA A 179 -0.33 4.43 25.23
C ALA A 179 1.06 5.05 25.03
N ARG A 180 1.29 5.81 23.94
CA ARG A 180 2.53 6.57 23.70
C ARG A 180 3.80 5.73 23.86
N ILE A 181 3.74 4.49 23.37
CA ILE A 181 4.80 3.52 23.58
C ILE A 181 6.00 3.91 22.72
N PRO A 182 7.20 4.03 23.31
CA PRO A 182 8.41 4.34 22.56
C PRO A 182 8.63 3.37 21.40
N MET A 183 8.91 3.94 20.24
CA MET A 183 9.24 3.23 19.02
C MET A 183 10.47 3.85 18.37
N LYS A 184 11.18 3.02 17.61
CA LYS A 184 12.32 3.41 16.83
C LYS A 184 12.12 3.01 15.38
N MET A 185 12.56 3.88 14.50
CA MET A 185 12.82 3.56 13.11
C MET A 185 14.31 3.25 12.97
N PHE A 186 14.63 2.20 12.23
CA PHE A 186 16.00 1.79 12.00
C PHE A 186 16.26 1.49 10.52
N VAL A 187 17.54 1.46 10.16
CA VAL A 187 18.02 0.94 8.88
C VAL A 187 19.07 -0.13 9.10
N ILE A 188 19.17 -1.09 8.18
CA ILE A 188 20.18 -2.15 8.14
C ILE A 188 20.89 -2.08 6.78
N GLU A 189 22.21 -2.00 6.79
CA GLU A 189 23.03 -2.10 5.58
C GLU A 189 22.99 -3.52 4.99
N THR A 190 22.65 -3.66 3.72
CA THR A 190 22.46 -4.97 3.07
C THR A 190 23.76 -5.74 2.82
N GLU A 191 24.91 -5.07 2.82
CA GLU A 191 26.22 -5.70 2.63
C GLU A 191 26.92 -6.03 3.95
N SER A 192 26.80 -5.15 4.95
CA SER A 192 27.56 -5.24 6.21
C SER A 192 26.72 -5.72 7.39
N GLU A 193 25.40 -5.82 7.21
CA GLU A 193 24.40 -6.16 8.24
C GLU A 193 24.36 -5.17 9.42
N LYS A 194 25.03 -4.03 9.29
CA LYS A 194 25.08 -3.02 10.35
C LYS A 194 23.73 -2.32 10.44
N ARG A 195 23.14 -2.43 11.63
CA ARG A 195 21.94 -1.68 12.02
C ARG A 195 22.31 -0.33 12.64
N ARG A 196 21.54 0.70 12.32
CA ARG A 196 21.50 1.96 13.07
C ARG A 196 20.07 2.46 13.23
N ASP A 197 19.76 3.01 14.39
CA ASP A 197 18.49 3.71 14.62
C ASP A 197 18.57 5.10 13.95
N VAL A 198 17.49 5.52 13.28
CA VAL A 198 17.45 6.79 12.51
C VAL A 198 16.44 7.79 13.05
N TYR A 199 15.40 7.34 13.74
CA TYR A 199 14.39 8.21 14.34
C TYR A 199 13.72 7.51 15.51
N GLU A 200 13.41 8.27 16.58
CA GLU A 200 12.72 7.75 17.76
C GLU A 200 11.49 8.61 18.03
N SER A 201 10.38 7.98 18.43
CA SER A 201 9.14 8.69 18.75
C SER A 201 8.31 7.91 19.76
N THR A 202 7.34 8.58 20.37
CA THR A 202 6.25 7.93 21.12
C THR A 202 4.94 7.92 20.33
N ASP A 203 4.92 8.56 19.14
CA ASP A 203 3.88 8.31 18.15
C ASP A 203 4.09 6.92 17.55
N TRP A 204 3.00 6.28 17.11
CA TRP A 204 3.04 4.92 16.59
C TRP A 204 3.61 4.91 15.17
N LEU A 205 4.90 4.60 15.02
CA LEU A 205 5.58 4.58 13.71
C LEU A 205 5.21 3.34 12.90
N ASN A 206 4.88 3.52 11.61
CA ASN A 206 4.60 2.41 10.68
C ASN A 206 4.67 2.85 9.21
N HIS A 207 4.46 1.89 8.31
CA HIS A 207 4.23 2.08 6.88
C HIS A 207 5.33 2.88 6.20
N LEU A 208 6.55 2.38 6.34
CA LEU A 208 7.75 2.97 5.74
C LEU A 208 7.80 2.68 4.25
N LEU A 209 8.10 3.71 3.45
CA LEU A 209 8.29 3.61 2.00
C LEU A 209 9.45 4.53 1.60
N PHE A 210 10.49 3.98 0.96
CA PHE A 210 11.54 4.81 0.40
C PHE A 210 11.08 5.48 -0.89
N SER A 211 11.60 6.69 -1.15
CA SER A 211 11.48 7.31 -2.45
C SER A 211 12.05 6.38 -3.53
N PRO A 212 11.38 6.25 -4.69
CA PRO A 212 11.87 5.42 -5.79
C PRO A 212 13.11 6.04 -6.48
N THR A 213 13.47 7.28 -6.17
CA THR A 213 14.55 8.03 -6.85
C THR A 213 15.56 8.70 -5.91
N ASP A 214 15.32 8.73 -4.59
CA ASP A 214 16.28 9.19 -3.58
C ASP A 214 16.46 8.11 -2.49
N PRO A 215 17.64 7.47 -2.39
CA PRO A 215 17.87 6.36 -1.45
C PRO A 215 17.89 6.79 0.02
N ASN A 216 17.84 8.10 0.31
CA ASN A 216 17.85 8.63 1.67
C ASN A 216 16.51 9.24 2.10
N LEU A 217 15.57 9.43 1.17
CA LEU A 217 14.27 9.99 1.49
C LEU A 217 13.27 8.87 1.78
N LEU A 218 12.73 8.89 2.99
CA LEU A 218 11.80 7.89 3.48
C LEU A 218 10.48 8.58 3.88
N MET A 219 9.37 8.07 3.36
CA MET A 219 8.04 8.38 3.87
C MET A 219 7.66 7.38 4.96
N PHE A 220 6.95 7.86 5.98
CA PHE A 220 6.40 7.01 7.02
C PHE A 220 5.10 7.59 7.57
N CYS A 221 4.43 6.79 8.39
CA CYS A 221 3.18 7.16 9.04
C CYS A 221 3.19 7.13 10.56
N HIS A 222 2.35 8.00 11.13
CA HIS A 222 1.84 7.83 12.48
C HIS A 222 0.53 7.04 12.44
N GLU A 223 0.54 5.81 12.95
CA GLU A 223 -0.62 4.94 13.05
C GLU A 223 -1.58 5.33 14.18
N GLY A 224 -2.79 4.78 14.08
CA GLY A 224 -3.90 5.02 15.00
C GLY A 224 -5.19 5.32 14.24
N ASN A 225 -6.24 5.77 14.93
CA ASN A 225 -7.42 6.25 14.22
C ASN A 225 -7.03 7.48 13.40
N TRP A 226 -7.27 7.47 12.09
CA TRP A 226 -6.76 8.50 11.18
C TRP A 226 -7.26 9.91 11.55
N HIS A 227 -8.49 10.01 12.05
CA HIS A 227 -9.07 11.27 12.52
C HIS A 227 -8.52 11.74 13.88
N CYS A 228 -7.52 11.06 14.44
CA CYS A 228 -6.81 11.45 15.66
C CYS A 228 -5.34 11.83 15.42
N VAL A 229 -4.81 11.68 14.20
CA VAL A 229 -3.38 11.86 13.90
C VAL A 229 -3.16 12.65 12.62
N ASP A 230 -2.11 13.48 12.61
CA ASP A 230 -1.53 13.91 11.34
C ASP A 230 -0.62 12.77 10.87
N ARG A 231 -1.10 12.02 9.88
CA ARG A 231 -0.58 10.69 9.56
C ARG A 231 0.72 10.72 8.75
N LEU A 232 0.83 11.61 7.77
CA LEU A 232 1.81 11.49 6.68
C LEU A 232 3.08 12.34 6.93
N TRP A 233 4.25 11.70 6.90
CA TRP A 233 5.54 12.34 7.19
C TRP A 233 6.66 11.91 6.24
N LEU A 234 7.60 12.82 5.98
CA LEU A 234 8.85 12.59 5.26
C LEU A 234 10.04 12.68 6.21
N LEU A 235 11.08 11.87 5.97
CA LEU A 235 12.32 11.85 6.71
C LEU A 235 13.51 11.68 5.76
N ASP A 236 14.47 12.60 5.81
CA ASP A 236 15.81 12.34 5.26
C ASP A 236 16.64 11.59 6.31
N ILE A 237 17.00 10.34 6.05
CA ILE A 237 17.70 9.47 7.02
C ILE A 237 19.14 9.90 7.33
N ARG A 238 19.68 10.88 6.59
CA ARG A 238 21.00 11.50 6.84
C ARG A 238 20.90 12.63 7.86
N ASN A 239 19.76 13.32 7.88
CA ASN A 239 19.45 14.40 8.81
C ASN A 239 17.99 14.25 9.26
N PRO A 240 17.73 13.40 10.28
CA PRO A 240 16.39 12.93 10.60
C PRO A 240 15.57 14.00 11.31
N GLN A 241 15.05 14.94 10.52
CA GLN A 241 14.08 15.95 10.93
C GLN A 241 12.78 15.71 10.14
N PRO A 242 11.76 15.06 10.75
CA PRO A 242 10.54 14.75 10.05
C PRO A 242 9.82 15.99 9.54
N THR A 243 9.41 15.96 8.28
CA THR A 243 8.56 16.98 7.66
C THR A 243 7.15 16.47 7.53
N LYS A 244 6.18 17.21 8.08
CA LYS A 244 4.76 16.86 7.97
C LYS A 244 4.27 17.11 6.56
N ILE A 245 3.76 16.06 5.90
CA ILE A 245 3.26 16.14 4.53
C ILE A 245 1.85 16.74 4.52
N HIS A 246 1.01 16.44 5.50
CA HIS A 246 -0.37 16.90 5.52
C HIS A 246 -0.81 17.20 6.96
N HIS A 247 -1.39 18.38 7.15
CA HIS A 247 -1.99 18.81 8.41
C HIS A 247 -3.50 18.83 8.23
N ARG A 248 -4.20 18.13 9.11
CA ARG A 248 -5.67 18.08 9.05
C ARG A 248 -6.23 19.46 9.37
N MET A 249 -7.23 19.88 8.61
CA MET A 249 -7.85 21.19 8.71
C MET A 249 -9.25 21.14 9.34
N MET A 250 -9.89 19.96 9.35
CA MET A 250 -11.19 19.76 9.98
C MET A 250 -11.24 18.52 10.89
N ASN A 251 -12.15 18.56 11.88
CA ASN A 251 -12.46 17.38 12.67
C ASN A 251 -13.04 16.28 11.75
N MET A 252 -12.72 15.02 12.03
CA MET A 252 -13.05 13.87 11.19
C MET A 252 -12.39 13.83 9.81
N GLU A 253 -11.44 14.71 9.50
CA GLU A 253 -10.56 14.56 8.33
C GLU A 253 -9.65 13.35 8.49
N ILE A 254 -9.50 12.57 7.42
CA ILE A 254 -8.60 11.43 7.38
C ILE A 254 -7.78 11.44 6.09
N ALA A 255 -6.52 11.01 6.20
CA ALA A 255 -5.63 10.84 5.07
C ALA A 255 -4.81 9.56 5.27
N GLY A 256 -4.55 8.83 4.19
CA GLY A 256 -3.83 7.56 4.22
C GLY A 256 -3.67 6.96 2.83
N HIS A 257 -3.38 5.66 2.78
CA HIS A 257 -3.15 4.92 1.54
C HIS A 257 -2.17 5.64 0.60
N GLU A 258 -1.08 6.14 1.17
CA GLU A 258 -0.12 6.98 0.48
C GLU A 258 0.89 6.17 -0.37
N TRP A 259 1.40 6.80 -1.43
CA TRP A 259 2.43 6.24 -2.31
C TRP A 259 3.26 7.32 -2.99
N PHE A 260 4.49 6.98 -3.40
CA PHE A 260 5.26 7.81 -4.30
C PHE A 260 4.82 7.59 -5.75
N SER A 261 4.68 8.68 -6.50
CA SER A 261 4.71 8.63 -7.98
C SER A 261 6.02 7.99 -8.48
N ARG A 262 5.99 7.40 -9.68
CA ARG A 262 7.11 6.62 -10.24
C ARG A 262 8.43 7.40 -10.33
N ASP A 263 8.35 8.71 -10.55
CA ASP A 263 9.49 9.62 -10.62
C ASP A 263 9.95 10.15 -9.24
N GLY A 264 9.22 9.81 -8.18
CA GLY A 264 9.48 10.21 -6.80
C GLY A 264 9.19 11.68 -6.49
N ARG A 265 8.60 12.43 -7.42
CA ARG A 265 8.38 13.88 -7.25
C ARG A 265 7.15 14.23 -6.45
N THR A 266 6.14 13.38 -6.53
CA THR A 266 4.85 13.59 -5.84
C THR A 266 4.56 12.41 -4.92
N ILE A 267 4.14 12.71 -3.69
CA ILE A 267 3.49 11.76 -2.80
C ILE A 267 1.98 11.94 -2.98
N TRP A 268 1.31 10.88 -3.39
CA TRP A 268 -0.14 10.83 -3.52
C TRP A 268 -0.75 10.11 -2.32
N TYR A 269 -1.98 10.44 -1.96
CA TYR A 269 -2.70 9.86 -0.83
C TYR A 269 -4.22 10.02 -0.99
N ASP A 270 -4.99 9.08 -0.41
CA ASP A 270 -6.43 9.24 -0.19
C ASP A 270 -6.66 10.31 0.89
N LEU A 271 -7.59 11.22 0.64
CA LEU A 271 -7.99 12.29 1.54
C LEU A 271 -9.51 12.37 1.60
N GLN A 272 -10.05 12.38 2.82
CA GLN A 272 -11.50 12.49 3.04
C GLN A 272 -11.84 13.61 4.03
N THR A 273 -12.72 14.53 3.61
CA THR A 273 -13.01 15.78 4.32
C THR A 273 -14.52 16.03 4.50
N PRO A 274 -15.14 15.56 5.59
CA PRO A 274 -14.64 14.59 6.57
C PRO A 274 -14.73 13.14 6.06
N ARG A 275 -14.23 12.19 6.87
CA ARG A 275 -14.28 10.74 6.67
C ARG A 275 -15.63 10.29 6.14
N GLY A 276 -15.62 9.63 4.99
CA GLY A 276 -16.81 9.05 4.38
C GLY A 276 -17.76 10.06 3.76
N GLU A 277 -17.42 11.36 3.65
CA GLU A 277 -18.35 12.36 3.11
C GLU A 277 -17.91 12.93 1.76
N THR A 278 -16.65 13.38 1.65
CA THR A 278 -16.09 13.92 0.41
C THR A 278 -14.72 13.32 0.20
N PHE A 279 -14.42 12.90 -1.03
CA PHE A 279 -13.26 12.07 -1.35
C PHE A 279 -12.34 12.78 -2.35
N TYR A 280 -11.04 12.74 -2.07
CA TYR A 280 -10.02 13.29 -2.94
C TYR A 280 -8.84 12.32 -3.06
N VAL A 281 -8.20 12.32 -4.23
CA VAL A 281 -6.79 11.90 -4.32
C VAL A 281 -5.95 13.17 -4.26
N ALA A 282 -5.17 13.30 -3.20
CA ALA A 282 -4.35 14.47 -2.92
C ALA A 282 -2.87 14.19 -3.20
N GLY A 283 -2.16 15.21 -3.69
CA GLY A 283 -0.75 15.16 -4.05
C GLY A 283 0.05 16.22 -3.32
N TYR A 284 1.27 15.85 -2.92
CA TYR A 284 2.29 16.72 -2.33
C TYR A 284 3.58 16.62 -3.14
N HIS A 285 4.01 17.72 -3.76
CA HIS A 285 5.26 17.76 -4.49
C HIS A 285 6.45 17.88 -3.53
N VAL A 286 7.29 16.84 -3.48
CA VAL A 286 8.33 16.63 -2.47
C VAL A 286 9.30 17.80 -2.37
N ALA A 287 9.73 18.37 -3.50
CA ALA A 287 10.76 19.40 -3.50
C ALA A 287 10.22 20.82 -3.23
N THR A 288 8.94 21.08 -3.51
CA THR A 288 8.38 22.46 -3.48
C THR A 288 7.28 22.63 -2.44
N GLY A 289 6.73 21.54 -1.91
CA GLY A 289 5.57 21.55 -1.03
C GLY A 289 4.24 21.91 -1.73
N GLN A 290 4.24 22.09 -3.05
CA GLN A 290 3.02 22.37 -3.81
C GLN A 290 2.01 21.23 -3.67
N ARG A 291 0.73 21.60 -3.56
CA ARG A 291 -0.36 20.66 -3.31
C ARG A 291 -1.37 20.67 -4.42
N ARG A 292 -2.00 19.51 -4.63
CA ARG A 292 -3.04 19.34 -5.62
C ARG A 292 -4.06 18.31 -5.18
N TRP A 293 -5.35 18.60 -5.30
CA TRP A 293 -6.42 17.69 -4.90
C TRP A 293 -7.35 17.42 -6.08
N TYR A 294 -7.53 16.14 -6.42
CA TYR A 294 -8.50 15.68 -7.40
C TYR A 294 -9.73 15.13 -6.69
N HIS A 295 -10.87 15.81 -6.84
CA HIS A 295 -12.14 15.36 -6.30
C HIS A 295 -12.64 14.10 -7.03
N VAL A 296 -13.06 13.09 -6.25
CA VAL A 296 -13.78 11.92 -6.74
C VAL A 296 -15.28 12.24 -6.65
N GLU A 297 -15.87 12.61 -7.79
CA GLU A 297 -17.18 13.27 -7.81
C GLU A 297 -18.34 12.43 -7.26
N HIS A 298 -18.33 11.12 -7.53
CA HIS A 298 -19.41 10.23 -7.13
C HIS A 298 -18.92 9.27 -6.04
N ARG A 299 -19.75 9.08 -5.02
CA ARG A 299 -19.48 8.18 -3.88
C ARG A 299 -19.20 6.75 -4.30
N ASP A 300 -19.92 6.24 -5.31
CA ASP A 300 -19.68 4.90 -5.85
C ASP A 300 -18.30 4.75 -6.48
N HIS A 301 -17.64 5.85 -6.87
CA HIS A 301 -16.29 5.83 -7.41
C HIS A 301 -15.21 5.88 -6.32
N TRP A 302 -15.60 5.99 -5.05
CA TRP A 302 -14.66 5.82 -3.95
C TRP A 302 -14.01 4.43 -4.06
N SER A 303 -12.70 4.39 -3.79
CA SER A 303 -11.92 3.16 -3.80
C SER A 303 -11.20 3.00 -2.47
N VAL A 304 -11.02 1.76 -2.03
CA VAL A 304 -10.20 1.47 -0.84
C VAL A 304 -8.79 1.98 -1.10
N HIS A 305 -8.21 1.67 -2.26
CA HIS A 305 -6.88 2.10 -2.67
C HIS A 305 -6.91 2.85 -3.99
N TYR A 306 -5.90 3.71 -4.17
CA TYR A 306 -5.61 4.38 -5.43
C TYR A 306 -4.14 4.17 -5.80
N HIS A 307 -3.84 4.17 -7.10
CA HIS A 307 -2.46 4.13 -7.58
C HIS A 307 -2.34 4.99 -8.84
N SER A 308 -1.18 5.62 -9.05
CA SER A 308 -0.90 6.44 -10.24
C SER A 308 -0.19 5.62 -11.32
N SER A 309 -0.52 5.85 -12.58
CA SER A 309 0.18 5.28 -13.74
C SER A 309 1.66 5.67 -13.77
N PRO A 310 2.54 4.91 -14.47
CA PRO A 310 3.97 5.24 -14.59
C PRO A 310 4.26 6.64 -15.15
N LYS A 311 3.39 7.14 -16.05
CA LYS A 311 3.47 8.50 -16.62
C LYS A 311 2.87 9.58 -15.73
N GLY A 312 2.09 9.20 -14.72
CA GLY A 312 1.40 10.12 -13.80
C GLY A 312 0.20 10.84 -14.41
N ASP A 313 -0.29 10.42 -15.57
CA ASP A 313 -1.42 11.03 -16.30
C ASP A 313 -2.75 10.29 -16.11
N LEU A 314 -2.72 9.06 -15.58
CA LEU A 314 -3.88 8.27 -15.19
C LEU A 314 -3.74 7.76 -13.74
N PHE A 315 -4.88 7.45 -13.11
CA PHE A 315 -4.96 6.77 -11.82
C PHE A 315 -5.91 5.57 -11.92
N CYS A 316 -5.73 4.57 -11.06
CA CYS A 316 -6.68 3.48 -10.88
C CYS A 316 -7.15 3.44 -9.44
N GLY A 317 -8.33 2.89 -9.21
CA GLY A 317 -8.82 2.58 -7.88
C GLY A 317 -9.59 1.26 -7.87
N ASP A 318 -9.59 0.61 -6.72
CA ASP A 318 -10.12 -0.74 -6.58
C ASP A 318 -11.58 -0.84 -6.13
N GLY A 319 -12.30 0.28 -6.06
CA GLY A 319 -13.71 0.32 -5.68
C GLY A 319 -13.93 -0.04 -4.21
N GLY A 320 -15.18 -0.33 -3.84
CA GLY A 320 -15.53 -0.66 -2.46
C GLY A 320 -16.91 -1.31 -2.31
N ASP A 321 -17.09 -2.01 -1.18
CA ASP A 321 -18.39 -2.55 -0.75
C ASP A 321 -19.27 -1.48 -0.09
N GLU A 322 -20.60 -1.71 -0.03
CA GLU A 322 -21.54 -0.77 0.60
C GLU A 322 -21.32 -0.65 2.12
N ASP A 323 -20.76 -1.68 2.74
CA ASP A 323 -20.42 -1.71 4.16
C ASP A 323 -19.11 -0.98 4.49
N MET A 324 -18.36 -0.54 3.47
CA MET A 324 -17.10 0.19 3.64
C MET A 324 -17.30 1.69 3.81
N VAL A 325 -16.20 2.42 4.08
CA VAL A 325 -16.22 3.87 4.38
C VAL A 325 -16.92 4.68 3.29
N GLY A 326 -16.75 4.28 2.03
CA GLY A 326 -17.42 4.90 0.89
C GLY A 326 -18.95 4.77 0.91
N ARG A 327 -19.53 3.70 1.45
CA ARG A 327 -20.98 3.42 1.43
C ARG A 327 -21.63 3.59 0.04
N GLY A 328 -20.92 3.19 -1.02
CA GLY A 328 -21.43 3.19 -2.38
C GLY A 328 -22.36 1.99 -2.62
N HIS A 329 -23.47 2.20 -3.31
CA HIS A 329 -24.43 1.13 -3.64
C HIS A 329 -24.08 0.43 -4.96
N ASP A 330 -23.32 1.08 -5.84
CA ASP A 330 -22.80 0.51 -7.08
C ASP A 330 -21.28 0.74 -7.17
N GLY A 331 -20.60 0.54 -6.04
CA GLY A 331 -19.17 0.81 -5.86
C GLY A 331 -18.22 -0.34 -6.19
N LYS A 332 -18.76 -1.54 -6.47
CA LYS A 332 -17.96 -2.75 -6.70
C LYS A 332 -17.43 -2.82 -8.12
N TRP A 333 -16.47 -1.97 -8.44
CA TRP A 333 -15.79 -1.92 -9.74
C TRP A 333 -14.32 -1.58 -9.56
N LEU A 334 -13.47 -2.10 -10.45
CA LEU A 334 -12.18 -1.45 -10.70
C LEU A 334 -12.41 -0.21 -11.57
N TYR A 335 -11.74 0.88 -11.24
CA TYR A 335 -11.89 2.17 -11.92
C TYR A 335 -10.58 2.65 -12.53
N LEU A 336 -10.69 3.30 -13.68
CA LEU A 336 -9.66 4.15 -14.26
C LEU A 336 -10.11 5.61 -14.15
N PHE A 337 -9.23 6.47 -13.67
CA PHE A 337 -9.48 7.88 -13.45
C PHE A 337 -8.55 8.72 -14.33
N THR A 338 -9.14 9.67 -15.05
CA THR A 338 -8.40 10.68 -15.83
C THR A 338 -8.49 12.03 -15.10
N PRO A 339 -7.39 12.58 -14.58
CA PRO A 339 -7.39 13.85 -13.86
C PRO A 339 -7.73 15.02 -14.79
N ARG A 340 -8.52 15.96 -14.28
CA ARG A 340 -8.90 17.22 -14.91
C ARG A 340 -8.59 18.37 -13.97
N ASP A 341 -7.87 19.36 -14.50
CA ASP A 341 -7.56 20.59 -13.79
C ASP A 341 -8.77 21.53 -13.84
N ILE A 342 -9.04 22.22 -12.74
CA ILE A 342 -9.98 23.33 -12.74
C ILE A 342 -9.15 24.60 -13.03
N PRO A 343 -9.35 25.25 -14.20
CA PRO A 343 -8.55 26.41 -14.58
C PRO A 343 -8.99 27.66 -13.82
N ASP A 344 -8.11 28.66 -13.83
CA ASP A 344 -8.44 30.01 -13.36
C ASP A 344 -9.62 30.61 -14.15
N VAL A 345 -10.47 31.36 -13.44
CA VAL A 345 -11.61 32.04 -14.03
C VAL A 345 -11.11 33.27 -14.79
N ALA A 346 -11.46 33.37 -16.07
CA ALA A 346 -11.07 34.47 -16.96
C ALA A 346 -9.54 34.71 -17.07
N GLY A 347 -8.73 33.68 -16.79
CA GLY A 347 -7.26 33.80 -16.79
C GLY A 347 -6.70 34.64 -15.63
N LEU A 348 -7.49 34.84 -14.57
CA LEU A 348 -7.09 35.58 -13.38
C LEU A 348 -6.53 34.61 -12.34
N THR A 349 -5.22 34.62 -12.16
CA THR A 349 -4.51 33.85 -11.13
C THR A 349 -4.35 34.71 -9.87
N ALA A 350 -4.60 34.13 -8.69
CA ALA A 350 -4.30 34.79 -7.42
C ALA A 350 -2.77 34.92 -7.22
N ASP A 351 -2.32 36.01 -6.60
CA ASP A 351 -0.88 36.26 -6.38
C ASP A 351 -0.19 35.15 -5.57
N ASP A 352 -0.95 34.50 -4.68
CA ASP A 352 -0.53 33.40 -3.82
C ASP A 352 -0.93 32.01 -4.35
N ALA A 353 -1.42 31.90 -5.60
CA ALA A 353 -1.95 30.64 -6.14
C ALA A 353 -0.95 29.47 -6.09
N SER A 354 0.36 29.74 -6.15
CA SER A 354 1.40 28.71 -6.04
C SER A 354 1.55 28.11 -4.64
N GLU A 355 1.00 28.78 -3.61
CA GLU A 355 1.00 28.36 -2.21
C GLU A 355 -0.33 27.70 -1.81
N LEU A 356 -1.35 27.84 -2.65
CA LEU A 356 -2.67 27.24 -2.46
C LEU A 356 -2.73 25.82 -3.04
N ILE A 357 -3.78 25.09 -2.66
CA ILE A 357 -4.07 23.77 -3.25
C ILE A 357 -4.59 23.99 -4.67
N GLN A 358 -3.93 23.35 -5.65
CA GLN A 358 -4.43 23.29 -7.02
C GLN A 358 -5.62 22.33 -7.10
N PRO A 359 -6.82 22.80 -7.47
CA PRO A 359 -8.01 21.95 -7.51
C PRO A 359 -8.14 21.21 -8.85
N GLY A 360 -8.76 20.05 -8.79
CA GLY A 360 -9.13 19.26 -9.96
C GLY A 360 -10.20 18.23 -9.61
N TYR A 361 -10.58 17.42 -10.58
CA TYR A 361 -11.52 16.30 -10.44
C TYR A 361 -11.12 15.14 -11.36
N PHE A 362 -11.78 13.99 -11.24
CA PHE A 362 -11.57 12.86 -12.13
C PHE A 362 -12.75 12.64 -13.06
N ASP A 363 -12.46 12.42 -14.35
CA ASP A 363 -13.34 11.63 -15.21
C ASP A 363 -13.13 10.14 -14.88
N THR A 364 -14.21 9.38 -14.69
CA THR A 364 -14.14 7.97 -14.27
C THR A 364 -14.59 7.01 -15.37
N THR A 365 -13.87 5.91 -15.53
CA THR A 365 -14.21 4.77 -16.40
C THR A 365 -14.18 3.48 -15.60
N ARG A 366 -15.21 2.63 -15.75
CA ARG A 366 -15.24 1.27 -15.17
C ARG A 366 -14.35 0.32 -15.96
N LEU A 367 -13.60 -0.53 -15.27
CA LEU A 367 -12.69 -1.51 -15.86
C LEU A 367 -13.21 -2.94 -15.71
N VAL A 368 -13.44 -3.38 -14.47
CA VAL A 368 -13.84 -4.76 -14.14
C VAL A 368 -15.00 -4.73 -13.16
N ASP A 369 -16.01 -5.54 -13.42
CA ASP A 369 -17.13 -5.74 -12.51
C ASP A 369 -16.71 -6.63 -11.33
N MET A 370 -16.76 -6.05 -10.13
CA MET A 370 -16.35 -6.72 -8.90
C MET A 370 -17.57 -7.12 -8.04
N ARG A 371 -18.78 -7.21 -8.60
CA ARG A 371 -20.00 -7.52 -7.82
C ARG A 371 -19.93 -8.85 -7.05
N ASN A 372 -19.20 -9.82 -7.59
CA ASN A 372 -18.99 -11.14 -6.97
C ASN A 372 -17.75 -11.19 -6.07
N HIS A 373 -17.02 -10.08 -5.91
CA HIS A 373 -15.86 -9.99 -5.04
C HIS A 373 -16.29 -9.73 -3.58
N ASP A 374 -15.69 -10.50 -2.67
CA ASP A 374 -15.75 -10.26 -1.23
C ASP A 374 -14.58 -9.37 -0.82
N TYR A 375 -14.89 -8.10 -0.56
CA TYR A 375 -13.98 -7.01 -0.22
C TYR A 375 -13.35 -7.12 1.18
N ARG A 376 -13.65 -8.17 1.96
CA ARG A 376 -12.78 -8.54 3.10
C ARG A 376 -11.35 -8.83 2.65
N LEU A 377 -11.17 -9.23 1.38
CA LEU A 377 -9.89 -9.20 0.68
C LEU A 377 -9.83 -7.94 -0.17
N GLU A 378 -9.04 -6.94 0.21
CA GLU A 378 -8.92 -5.73 -0.60
C GLU A 378 -8.13 -5.99 -1.90
N PRO A 379 -8.56 -5.51 -3.09
CA PRO A 379 -7.94 -5.87 -4.37
C PRO A 379 -6.53 -5.34 -4.61
N ASN A 380 -6.16 -4.21 -3.99
CA ASN A 380 -4.80 -3.65 -4.11
C ASN A 380 -4.38 -3.39 -5.57
N ALA A 381 -5.28 -2.77 -6.33
CA ALA A 381 -5.07 -2.49 -7.75
C ALA A 381 -3.89 -1.52 -7.97
N HIS A 382 -3.01 -1.87 -8.90
CA HIS A 382 -1.86 -1.04 -9.26
C HIS A 382 -1.45 -1.27 -10.72
N PHE A 383 -0.79 -0.28 -11.32
CA PHE A 383 -0.39 -0.33 -12.72
C PHE A 383 0.85 -1.22 -12.92
N SER A 384 0.91 -1.90 -14.07
CA SER A 384 2.17 -2.44 -14.59
C SER A 384 3.12 -1.29 -14.99
N PRO A 385 4.46 -1.51 -14.96
CA PRO A 385 5.44 -0.47 -15.29
C PRO A 385 5.35 0.09 -16.72
N ASP A 386 4.83 -0.67 -17.67
CA ASP A 386 4.58 -0.25 -19.05
C ASP A 386 3.24 0.50 -19.23
N GLY A 387 2.40 0.54 -18.19
CA GLY A 387 1.09 1.17 -18.18
C GLY A 387 0.02 0.45 -19.00
N ARG A 388 0.25 -0.80 -19.42
CA ARG A 388 -0.71 -1.58 -20.22
C ARG A 388 -1.74 -2.32 -19.39
N TRP A 389 -1.43 -2.61 -18.13
CA TRP A 389 -2.25 -3.42 -17.26
C TRP A 389 -2.52 -2.74 -15.91
N VAL A 390 -3.68 -3.04 -15.33
CA VAL A 390 -3.91 -2.92 -13.89
C VAL A 390 -3.93 -4.32 -13.30
N VAL A 391 -3.00 -4.59 -12.38
CA VAL A 391 -2.88 -5.86 -11.66
C VAL A 391 -3.58 -5.74 -10.32
N PHE A 392 -4.30 -6.78 -9.92
CA PHE A 392 -5.05 -6.83 -8.67
C PHE A 392 -5.19 -8.27 -8.16
N ARG A 393 -5.43 -8.43 -6.87
CA ARG A 393 -5.87 -9.72 -6.29
C ARG A 393 -7.39 -9.73 -6.16
N GLY A 394 -8.00 -10.91 -6.25
CA GLY A 394 -9.45 -11.03 -6.19
C GLY A 394 -9.90 -12.43 -5.81
N ASN A 395 -11.15 -12.53 -5.36
CA ASN A 395 -11.82 -13.79 -5.01
C ASN A 395 -13.18 -13.95 -5.72
N MET A 396 -13.38 -13.24 -6.83
CA MET A 396 -14.59 -13.25 -7.66
C MET A 396 -14.98 -14.63 -8.21
N GLU A 397 -14.02 -15.55 -8.32
CA GLU A 397 -14.23 -16.96 -8.70
C GLU A 397 -14.37 -17.90 -7.48
N GLY A 398 -14.55 -17.35 -6.26
CA GLY A 398 -14.65 -18.07 -4.99
C GLY A 398 -13.31 -18.42 -4.34
N GLN A 399 -12.19 -18.26 -5.06
CA GLN A 399 -10.82 -18.52 -4.58
C GLN A 399 -9.92 -17.31 -4.83
N ILE A 400 -8.92 -17.11 -3.97
CA ILE A 400 -7.99 -15.98 -4.09
C ILE A 400 -7.00 -16.24 -5.22
N HIS A 401 -6.96 -15.30 -6.17
CA HIS A 401 -6.03 -15.31 -7.29
C HIS A 401 -5.54 -13.89 -7.60
N THR A 402 -4.48 -13.81 -8.40
CA THR A 402 -4.01 -12.55 -8.99
C THR A 402 -4.48 -12.44 -10.43
N TYR A 403 -4.91 -11.26 -10.83
CA TYR A 403 -5.49 -10.94 -12.14
C TYR A 403 -4.85 -9.68 -12.72
N ALA A 404 -5.02 -9.49 -14.03
CA ALA A 404 -4.70 -8.26 -14.74
C ALA A 404 -5.82 -7.89 -15.70
N VAL A 405 -6.15 -6.60 -15.79
CA VAL A 405 -7.05 -6.04 -16.81
C VAL A 405 -6.29 -5.11 -17.74
N GLU A 406 -6.54 -5.22 -19.05
CA GLU A 406 -5.91 -4.42 -20.10
C GLU A 406 -6.53 -3.01 -20.21
N LEU A 407 -5.68 -1.99 -20.39
CA LEU A 407 -6.06 -0.56 -20.43
C LEU A 407 -6.24 0.04 -21.83
#